data_AF-A0A7C2Q8M2-F1
#
_entry.id   AF-A0A7C2Q8M2-F1
#
_cell.length_a   1.000
_cell.length_b   1.000
_cell.length_c   1.000
_cell.angle_alpha   90.00
_cell.angle_beta   90.00
_cell.angle_gamma   90.00
#
_symmetry.space_group_name_H-M   'P 1'
#
loop_
_entity.id
_entity.type
_entity.pdbx_description
1 polymer ?
#
loop_
_entity_poly.entity_id
_entity_poly.type
_entity_poly.pdbx_seq_one_letter_code
_entity_poly.pdbx_strand_id
1 'polypeptide(L)'
;MRVKLRVTLGGRAVEAVALANTGFETDEPQLLVPQVLLARNGVSLEVLGRPLAVEYDTAGGPTLMYVYPKACKVAVIEPDRASSEVEADLVVSLIEKELPMSDAARARGGHSEP
;
A
#
# COMPACT_ATOMS: atom_id res chain seq x y z
N MET A 1 14.21 0.44 2.25
CA MET A 1 14.09 0.71 3.71
C MET A 1 12.83 0.04 4.24
N ARG A 2 12.84 -0.51 5.46
CA ARG A 2 11.64 -1.10 6.08
C ARG A 2 10.96 -0.09 6.99
N VAL A 3 9.65 0.07 6.86
CA VAL A 3 8.84 1.03 7.63
C VAL A 3 7.62 0.33 8.17
N LYS A 4 7.28 0.54 9.45
CA LYS A 4 6.01 0.04 10.00
C LYS A 4 4.90 0.96 9.55
N LEU A 5 3.82 0.37 9.02
CA LEU A 5 2.64 1.09 8.60
C LEU A 5 1.42 0.60 9.39
N ARG A 6 0.52 1.53 9.68
CA ARG A 6 -0.90 1.25 9.86
C ARG A 6 -1.59 1.42 8.53
N VAL A 7 -2.26 0.38 8.06
CA VAL A 7 -3.05 0.40 6.84
C VAL A 7 -4.51 0.22 7.22
N THR A 8 -5.32 1.24 6.96
CA THR A 8 -6.77 1.20 7.16
C THR A 8 -7.45 0.93 5.82
N LEU A 9 -8.16 -0.19 5.71
CA LEU A 9 -8.88 -0.59 4.51
C LEU A 9 -10.07 -1.49 4.85
N GLY A 10 -11.18 -1.38 4.10
CA GLY A 10 -12.35 -2.24 4.29
C GLY A 10 -12.92 -2.23 5.71
N GLY A 11 -12.83 -1.11 6.42
CA GLY A 11 -13.26 -0.97 7.81
C GLY A 11 -12.34 -1.62 8.85
N ARG A 12 -11.15 -2.09 8.45
CA ARG A 12 -10.16 -2.71 9.33
C ARG A 12 -8.86 -1.92 9.33
N ALA A 13 -8.14 -1.98 10.44
CA ALA A 13 -6.77 -1.50 10.54
C ALA A 13 -5.82 -2.71 10.65
N VAL A 14 -4.79 -2.72 9.82
CA VAL A 14 -3.76 -3.77 9.77
C VAL A 14 -2.40 -3.12 9.95
N GLU A 15 -1.57 -3.66 10.82
CA GLU A 15 -0.17 -3.24 10.93
C GLU A 15 0.71 -4.13 10.08
N ALA A 16 1.55 -3.53 9.24
CA ALA A 16 2.42 -4.24 8.32
C ALA A 16 3.78 -3.55 8.19
N VAL A 17 4.79 -4.30 7.75
CA VAL A 17 6.10 -3.73 7.42
C VAL A 17 6.17 -3.55 5.91
N ALA A 18 6.26 -2.30 5.47
CA ALA A 18 6.41 -1.93 4.07
C ALA A 18 7.87 -1.74 3.69
N LEU A 19 8.15 -1.92 2.40
CA LEU A 19 9.39 -1.49 1.78
C LEU A 19 9.18 -0.13 1.14
N ALA A 20 9.84 0.88 1.69
CA ALA A 20 9.98 2.20 1.10
C ALA A 20 11.30 2.31 0.32
N ASN A 21 11.36 3.23 -0.64
CA ASN A 21 12.51 3.49 -1.52
C ASN A 21 12.86 2.27 -2.39
N THR A 22 11.85 1.65 -3.00
CA THR A 22 12.02 0.51 -3.92
C THR A 22 12.21 0.94 -5.37
N GLY A 23 12.18 2.24 -5.67
CA GLY A 23 12.03 2.76 -7.04
C GLY A 23 10.59 2.62 -7.58
N PHE A 24 9.61 2.42 -6.69
CA PHE A 24 8.20 2.37 -7.07
C PHE A 24 7.66 3.80 -7.22
N GLU A 25 7.74 4.31 -8.44
CA GLU A 25 7.38 5.68 -8.80
C GLU A 25 6.00 5.72 -9.43
N THR A 26 5.10 6.46 -8.82
CA THR A 26 3.72 6.67 -9.28
C THR A 26 3.29 8.09 -8.97
N ASP A 27 2.45 8.68 -9.82
CA ASP A 27 1.93 10.04 -9.61
C ASP A 27 1.02 10.10 -8.36
N GLU A 28 0.19 9.07 -8.21
CA GLU A 28 -0.67 8.90 -7.04
C GLU A 28 -0.03 8.04 -5.96
N PRO A 29 -0.36 8.26 -4.67
CA PRO A 29 0.04 7.40 -3.58
C PRO A 29 -0.49 6.00 -3.80
N GLN A 30 0.40 5.03 -3.91
CA GLN A 30 0.05 3.62 -4.03
C GLN A 30 0.74 2.78 -2.96
N LEU A 31 0.01 1.77 -2.50
CA LEU A 31 0.52 0.68 -1.66
C LEU A 31 0.30 -0.64 -2.38
N LEU A 32 1.39 -1.31 -2.76
CA LEU A 32 1.32 -2.62 -3.38
C LEU A 32 1.26 -3.68 -2.28
N VAL A 33 0.17 -4.44 -2.26
CA VAL A 33 -0.13 -5.44 -1.25
C VAL A 33 -0.30 -6.82 -1.89
N PRO A 34 0.50 -7.82 -1.47
CA PRO A 34 0.26 -9.22 -1.79
C PRO A 34 -1.15 -9.66 -1.37
N GLN A 35 -1.88 -10.31 -2.28
CA GLN A 35 -3.22 -10.85 -1.97
C GLN A 35 -3.20 -11.75 -0.72
N VAL A 36 -2.12 -12.51 -0.53
CA VAL A 36 -1.94 -13.39 0.63
C VAL A 36 -1.97 -12.62 1.96
N LEU A 37 -1.44 -11.39 1.99
CA LEU A 37 -1.50 -10.56 3.20
C LEU A 37 -2.92 -10.11 3.51
N LEU A 38 -3.72 -9.78 2.49
CA LEU A 38 -5.13 -9.42 2.67
C LEU A 38 -5.93 -10.60 3.23
N ALA A 39 -5.77 -11.78 2.63
CA ALA A 39 -6.43 -13.01 3.06
C ALA A 39 -6.08 -13.37 4.51
N ARG A 40 -4.79 -13.29 4.89
CA ARG A 40 -4.31 -13.58 6.26
C ARG A 40 -4.89 -12.63 7.31
N ASN A 41 -5.21 -11.40 6.93
CA ASN A 41 -5.81 -10.40 7.82
C ASN A 41 -7.35 -10.35 7.71
N GLY A 42 -7.95 -11.30 6.98
CA GLY A 42 -9.40 -11.41 6.80
C GLY A 42 -10.02 -10.21 6.06
N VAL A 43 -9.24 -9.51 5.23
CA VAL A 43 -9.75 -8.45 4.37
C VAL A 43 -10.32 -9.08 3.11
N SER A 44 -11.64 -9.02 2.95
CA SER A 44 -12.30 -9.42 1.71
C SER A 44 -12.05 -8.38 0.64
N LEU A 45 -11.79 -8.78 -0.60
CA LEU A 45 -11.66 -7.83 -1.72
C LEU A 45 -13.01 -7.21 -2.10
N GLU A 46 -14.12 -7.87 -1.79
CA GLU A 46 -15.47 -7.41 -2.15
C GLU A 46 -15.82 -6.06 -1.50
N VAL A 47 -15.32 -5.82 -0.28
CA VAL A 47 -15.57 -4.56 0.45
C VAL A 47 -14.81 -3.38 -0.13
N LEU A 48 -13.85 -3.63 -1.03
CA LEU A 48 -13.05 -2.60 -1.69
C LEU A 48 -13.68 -2.15 -3.02
N GLY A 49 -14.76 -2.80 -3.46
CA GLY A 49 -15.45 -2.48 -4.70
C GLY A 49 -14.84 -3.16 -5.93
N ARG A 50 -14.99 -2.55 -7.11
CA ARG A 50 -14.47 -3.09 -8.37
C ARG A 50 -13.06 -2.57 -8.64
N PRO A 51 -12.08 -3.45 -8.91
CA PRO A 51 -10.74 -3.01 -9.28
C PRO A 51 -10.66 -2.57 -10.74
N LEU A 52 -9.63 -1.78 -11.03
CA LEU A 52 -9.08 -1.56 -12.36
C LEU A 52 -7.96 -2.58 -12.62
N ALA A 53 -7.97 -3.24 -13.77
CA ALA A 53 -6.87 -4.09 -14.19
C ALA A 53 -5.82 -3.22 -14.90
N VAL A 54 -4.62 -3.11 -14.33
CA VAL A 54 -3.55 -2.22 -14.81
C VAL A 54 -2.27 -3.03 -14.94
N GLU A 55 -1.56 -2.83 -16.05
CA GLU A 55 -0.25 -3.45 -16.28
C GLU A 55 0.84 -2.59 -15.64
N TYR A 56 1.71 -3.23 -14.85
CA TYR A 56 2.87 -2.60 -14.22
C TYR A 56 4.14 -3.21 -14.79
N ASP A 57 5.10 -2.37 -15.14
CA ASP A 57 6.44 -2.80 -15.49
C ASP A 57 7.20 -3.23 -14.23
N THR A 58 7.64 -4.49 -14.20
CA THR A 58 8.47 -5.03 -13.12
C THR A 58 9.81 -5.51 -13.67
N ALA A 59 10.79 -5.78 -12.79
CA ALA A 59 12.06 -6.37 -13.20
C ALA A 59 11.90 -7.73 -13.92
N GLY A 60 10.80 -8.45 -13.67
CA GLY A 60 10.47 -9.71 -14.34
C GLY A 60 9.67 -9.54 -15.64
N GLY A 61 9.40 -8.31 -16.07
CA GLY A 61 8.53 -7.97 -17.19
C GLY A 61 7.17 -7.41 -16.75
N PRO A 62 6.33 -7.01 -17.72
CA PRO A 62 5.00 -6.46 -17.44
C PRO A 62 4.12 -7.48 -16.70
N THR A 63 3.40 -7.01 -15.68
CA THR A 63 2.52 -7.83 -14.85
C THR A 63 1.19 -7.14 -14.63
N LEU A 64 0.09 -7.87 -14.85
CA LEU A 64 -1.25 -7.38 -14.55
C LEU A 64 -1.49 -7.36 -13.03
N MET A 65 -1.91 -6.20 -12.52
CA MET A 65 -2.28 -6.00 -11.12
C MET A 65 -3.67 -5.38 -11.02
N TYR A 66 -4.29 -5.51 -9.85
CA TYR A 66 -5.63 -4.96 -9.58
C TYR A 66 -5.52 -3.72 -8.70
N VAL A 67 -5.89 -2.57 -9.24
CA VAL A 67 -5.86 -1.29 -8.53
C VAL A 67 -7.25 -0.98 -8.00
N TYR A 68 -7.35 -0.73 -6.70
CA TYR A 68 -8.54 -0.19 -6.05
C TYR A 68 -8.26 1.27 -5.68
N PRO A 69 -8.79 2.23 -6.46
CA PRO A 69 -8.49 3.64 -6.25
C PRO A 69 -8.92 4.11 -4.86
N LYS A 70 -8.03 4.79 -4.14
CA LYS A 70 -8.31 5.41 -2.83
C LYS A 70 -8.90 4.43 -1.80
N ALA A 71 -8.59 3.15 -1.94
CA ALA A 71 -9.22 2.09 -1.15
C ALA A 71 -8.55 1.87 0.22
N CYS A 72 -7.44 2.56 0.50
CA CYS A 72 -6.80 2.49 1.79
C CYS A 72 -6.30 3.86 2.29
N LYS A 73 -6.07 3.93 3.59
CA LYS A 73 -5.29 4.98 4.23
C LYS A 73 -4.06 4.38 4.86
N VAL A 74 -2.92 5.05 4.73
CA VAL A 74 -1.65 4.62 5.27
C VAL A 74 -1.09 5.66 6.23
N ALA A 75 -0.57 5.21 7.37
CA ALA A 75 0.21 6.04 8.29
C ALA A 75 1.47 5.29 8.71
N VAL A 76 2.61 5.99 8.75
CA VAL A 76 3.85 5.46 9.30
C VAL A 76 3.74 5.43 10.82
N ILE A 77 4.08 4.29 11.43
CA ILE A 77 4.09 4.13 12.88
C ILE A 77 5.53 4.17 13.39
N GLU A 78 5.77 5.06 14.34
CA GLU A 78 6.97 5.12 15.17
C GLU A 78 6.62 4.72 16.62
N PRO A 79 7.60 4.43 17.49
CA PRO A 79 7.33 3.98 18.86
C PRO A 79 6.48 4.95 19.71
N ASP A 80 6.59 6.24 19.43
CA ASP A 80 6.00 7.34 20.22
C ASP A 80 4.92 8.13 19.46
N ARG A 81 4.87 8.03 18.13
CA ARG A 81 3.92 8.76 17.28
C ARG A 81 3.55 8.00 16.01
N ALA A 82 2.48 8.45 15.37
CA ALA A 82 2.17 8.07 14.00
C ALA A 82 2.21 9.31 13.10
N SER A 83 2.49 9.13 11.82
CA SER A 83 2.35 10.19 10.83
C SER A 83 0.87 10.55 10.59
N SER A 84 0.65 11.61 9.82
CA SER A 84 -0.64 11.84 9.18
C SER A 84 -1.05 10.63 8.32
N GLU A 85 -2.36 10.40 8.24
CA GLU A 85 -2.93 9.42 7.31
C GLU A 85 -2.93 9.97 5.89
N VAL A 86 -2.47 9.15 4.95
CA VAL A 86 -2.50 9.43 3.51
C VAL A 86 -3.49 8.49 2.84
N GLU A 87 -4.44 9.04 2.10
CA GLU A 87 -5.29 8.26 1.19
C GLU A 87 -4.44 7.75 0.01
N ALA A 88 -4.55 6.45 -0.29
CA ALA A 88 -3.75 5.79 -1.29
C ALA A 88 -4.57 4.74 -2.07
N ASP A 89 -4.14 4.46 -3.29
CA ASP A 89 -4.62 3.33 -4.07
C ASP A 89 -4.05 2.04 -3.49
N LEU A 90 -4.91 1.03 -3.37
CA LEU A 90 -4.47 -0.31 -3.03
C LEU A 90 -4.20 -1.09 -4.32
N VAL A 91 -2.94 -1.43 -4.56
CA VAL A 91 -2.54 -2.25 -5.70
C VAL A 91 -2.36 -3.69 -5.23
N VAL A 92 -3.23 -4.58 -5.68
CA VAL A 92 -3.20 -5.99 -5.30
C VAL A 92 -2.41 -6.79 -6.32
N SER A 93 -1.30 -7.38 -5.86
CA SER A 93 -0.51 -8.33 -6.65
C SER A 93 -0.82 -9.77 -6.25
N LEU A 94 -0.94 -10.64 -7.26
CA LEU A 94 -1.17 -12.08 -7.08
C LEU A 94 0.12 -12.86 -6.86
N ILE A 95 1.29 -12.28 -7.18
CA ILE A 95 2.58 -12.96 -7.20
C ILE A 95 3.61 -12.36 -6.23
N GLU A 96 3.42 -11.10 -5.84
CA GLU A 96 4.36 -10.39 -4.96
C GLU A 96 4.35 -10.98 -3.54
N LYS A 97 5.50 -10.90 -2.86
CA LYS A 97 5.67 -11.42 -1.49
C LYS A 97 5.95 -10.32 -0.47
N GLU A 98 6.47 -9.19 -0.91
CA GLU A 98 6.75 -8.04 -0.05
C GLU A 98 5.69 -6.95 -0.23
N LEU A 99 5.74 -5.89 0.59
CA LEU A 99 4.74 -4.81 0.59
C LEU A 99 5.40 -3.47 0.18
N PRO A 100 5.65 -3.22 -1.12
CA PRO A 100 6.18 -1.96 -1.61
C PRO A 100 5.24 -0.79 -1.36
N MET A 101 5.83 0.34 -0.97
CA MET A 101 5.16 1.64 -0.87
C MET A 101 5.77 2.59 -1.89
N SER A 102 4.91 3.29 -2.64
CA SER A 102 5.34 4.29 -3.61
C SER A 102 5.99 5.51 -2.94
N ASP A 103 6.83 6.21 -3.70
CA ASP A 103 7.48 7.43 -3.23
C ASP A 103 6.47 8.56 -2.95
N ALA A 104 5.39 8.65 -3.73
CA ALA A 104 4.29 9.60 -3.48
C ALA A 104 3.59 9.34 -2.14
N ALA A 105 3.32 8.08 -1.80
CA ALA A 105 2.71 7.73 -0.51
C ALA A 105 3.64 8.05 0.66
N ARG A 106 4.94 7.78 0.50
CA ARG A 106 5.95 8.13 1.51
C ARG A 106 6.05 9.63 1.72
N ALA A 107 6.13 10.41 0.64
CA ALA A 107 6.31 11.86 0.69
C ALA A 107 5.12 12.55 1.39
N ARG A 108 3.90 12.16 1.05
CA ARG A 108 2.67 12.73 1.64
C ARG A 108 2.45 12.31 3.11
N GLY A 109 3.01 11.16 3.51
CA GLY A 109 2.97 10.68 4.90
C GLY A 109 4.12 11.23 5.75
N GLY A 110 5.10 11.89 5.14
CA GLY A 110 6.30 12.40 5.79
C GLY A 110 6.14 13.81 6.35
N HIS A 111 5.06 14.14 7.06
CA HIS A 111 4.96 15.41 7.80
C HIS A 111 4.51 15.17 9.25
N SER A 112 5.50 14.85 10.08
CA SER A 112 5.58 15.37 11.45
C SER A 112 7.01 15.85 11.66
N GLU A 113 7.31 17.06 11.17
CA GLU A 113 8.43 17.83 11.74
C GLU A 113 7.96 18.44 13.08
N PRO A 114 8.86 18.56 14.08
CA PRO A 114 8.57 19.20 15.36
C PRO A 114 8.25 20.70 15.26
#